data_AF-A0A0H1ATS3-F1
#
_entry.id   AF-A0A0H1ATS3-F1
#
_cell.length_a   1.000
_cell.length_b   1.000
_cell.length_c   1.000
_cell.angle_alpha   90.00
_cell.angle_beta   90.00
_cell.angle_gamma   90.00
#
_symmetry.space_group_name_H-M   'P 1'
#
loop_
_entity.id
_entity.type
_entity.pdbx_description
1 polymer ?
#
loop_
_entity_poly.entity_id
_entity_poly.type
_entity_poly.pdbx_seq_one_letter_code
_entity_poly.pdbx_strand_id
1 'polypeptide(L)'
;MSGPEPAALSNADLQREIQALQARAFERYEDAALQAEAAPDRAEAIYARAERETAPLIDRANTLNAERVARYRRRAARWRRAAIAVAVTGTAAIVWLAVTR
;
A
#
# COMPACT_ATOMS: atom_id res chain seq x y z
N MET A 1 -19.73 -3.64 0.65
CA MET A 1 -18.76 -4.46 -0.12
C MET A 1 -17.75 -5.04 0.85
N SER A 2 -17.83 -6.34 1.15
CA SER A 2 -16.86 -7.02 2.02
C SER A 2 -15.96 -7.88 1.13
N GLY A 3 -14.84 -7.32 0.68
CA GLY A 3 -13.80 -8.09 0.03
C GLY A 3 -13.01 -8.94 1.05
N PRO A 4 -12.25 -9.95 0.61
CA PRO A 4 -11.46 -10.81 1.49
C PRO A 4 -10.52 -9.99 2.38
N GLU A 5 -10.25 -10.45 3.60
CA GLU A 5 -9.37 -9.72 4.51
C GLU A 5 -7.98 -9.52 3.89
N PRO A 6 -7.38 -8.31 3.96
CA PRO A 6 -6.07 -8.02 3.39
C PRO A 6 -4.98 -9.00 3.87
N ALA A 7 -5.06 -9.43 5.12
CA ALA A 7 -4.12 -10.35 5.73
C ALA A 7 -4.13 -11.74 5.09
N ALA A 8 -5.27 -12.18 4.54
CA ALA A 8 -5.44 -13.49 3.92
C ALA A 8 -4.91 -13.56 2.48
N LEU A 9 -4.64 -12.41 1.86
CA LEU A 9 -4.20 -12.34 0.46
C LEU A 9 -2.68 -12.47 0.31
N SER A 10 -2.23 -13.15 -0.75
CA SER A 10 -0.82 -13.14 -1.13
C SER A 10 -0.40 -11.74 -1.61
N ASN A 11 0.91 -11.45 -1.66
CA ASN A 11 1.39 -10.16 -2.20
C ASN A 11 1.01 -9.95 -3.67
N ALA A 12 0.96 -11.02 -4.46
CA ALA A 12 0.53 -10.94 -5.86
C ALA A 12 -0.96 -10.63 -5.96
N ASP A 13 -1.78 -11.25 -5.11
CA ASP A 13 -3.22 -10.99 -5.06
C ASP A 13 -3.53 -9.57 -4.59
N LEU A 14 -2.82 -9.08 -3.56
CA LEU A 14 -2.91 -7.69 -3.12
C LEU A 14 -2.60 -6.72 -4.26
N GLN A 15 -1.54 -6.98 -5.03
CA GLN A 15 -1.17 -6.13 -6.17
C GLN A 15 -2.25 -6.15 -7.27
N ARG A 16 -2.76 -7.34 -7.62
CA ARG A 16 -3.82 -7.48 -8.64
C ARG A 16 -5.10 -6.75 -8.22
N GLU A 17 -5.52 -6.91 -6.97
CA GLU A 17 -6.73 -6.28 -6.46
C GLU A 17 -6.59 -4.75 -6.39
N ILE A 18 -5.42 -4.24 -5.96
CA ILE A 18 -5.14 -2.80 -5.99
C ILE A 18 -5.25 -2.25 -7.42
N GLN A 19 -4.64 -2.94 -8.40
CA GLN A 19 -4.69 -2.51 -9.80
C GLN A 19 -6.12 -2.54 -10.35
N ALA A 20 -6.90 -3.57 -10.03
CA ALA A 20 -8.29 -3.66 -10.46
C ALA A 20 -9.15 -2.53 -9.86
N LEU A 21 -8.94 -2.19 -8.58
CA LEU A 21 -9.64 -1.09 -7.92
C LEU A 21 -9.25 0.27 -8.52
N GLN A 22 -7.96 0.47 -8.82
CA GLN A 22 -7.47 1.69 -9.46
C GLN A 22 -7.99 1.85 -10.89
N ALA A 23 -8.05 0.76 -11.67
CA ALA A 23 -8.62 0.79 -13.01
C ALA A 23 -10.10 1.19 -12.99
N ARG A 24 -10.89 0.57 -12.10
CA ARG A 24 -12.31 0.93 -11.92
C ARG A 24 -12.51 2.37 -11.45
N ALA A 25 -11.65 2.85 -10.56
CA ALA A 25 -11.68 4.24 -10.11
C ALA A 25 -11.38 5.21 -11.26
N PHE A 26 -10.40 4.86 -12.10
CA PHE A 26 -10.05 5.64 -13.28
C PHE A 26 -11.20 5.68 -14.31
N GLU A 27 -11.77 4.53 -14.65
CA GLU A 27 -12.94 4.42 -15.55
C GLU A 27 -14.08 5.34 -15.09
N ARG A 28 -14.38 5.38 -13.78
CA ARG A 28 -15.41 6.26 -13.23
C ARG A 28 -15.12 7.75 -13.41
N TYR A 29 -13.86 8.14 -13.28
CA TYR A 29 -13.47 9.54 -13.50
C TYR A 29 -13.43 9.90 -14.99
N GLU A 30 -13.07 8.95 -15.85
CA GLU A 30 -13.12 9.11 -17.30
C GLU A 30 -14.57 9.30 -17.78
N ASP A 31 -15.49 8.45 -17.32
CA ASP A 31 -16.93 8.60 -17.58
C ASP A 31 -17.45 9.96 -17.10
N ALA A 32 -17.00 10.41 -15.92
CA ALA A 32 -17.35 11.71 -15.37
C ALA A 32 -16.79 12.87 -16.21
N ALA A 33 -15.58 12.73 -16.74
CA ALA A 33 -14.99 13.73 -17.62
C ALA A 33 -15.78 13.85 -18.93
N LEU A 34 -16.15 12.73 -19.56
CA LEU A 34 -16.99 12.72 -20.75
C LEU A 34 -18.36 13.37 -20.50
N GLN A 35 -18.97 13.10 -19.34
CA GLN A 35 -20.24 13.73 -18.96
C GLN A 35 -20.08 15.24 -18.69
N ALA A 36 -18.98 15.65 -18.07
CA ALA A 36 -18.68 17.05 -17.80
C ALA A 36 -18.40 17.83 -19.09
N GLU A 37 -17.73 17.23 -20.07
CA GLU A 37 -17.54 17.80 -21.41
C GLU A 37 -18.88 17.97 -22.14
N ALA A 38 -19.79 17.00 -22.01
CA ALA A 38 -21.12 17.07 -22.61
C ALA A 38 -22.06 18.07 -21.91
N ALA A 39 -21.87 18.33 -20.61
CA ALA A 39 -22.65 19.28 -19.81
C ALA A 39 -21.74 20.16 -18.92
N PRO A 40 -21.05 21.17 -19.50
CA PRO A 40 -20.06 21.97 -18.78
C PRO A 40 -20.65 22.77 -17.60
N ASP A 41 -21.91 23.17 -17.71
CA ASP A 41 -22.67 23.88 -16.66
C ASP A 41 -22.87 23.01 -15.39
N ARG A 42 -22.76 21.68 -15.52
CA ARG A 42 -22.91 20.71 -14.43
C ARG A 42 -21.63 19.98 -14.07
N ALA A 43 -20.50 20.35 -14.69
CA ALA A 43 -19.22 19.66 -14.52
C ALA A 43 -18.84 19.44 -13.06
N GLU A 44 -18.98 20.47 -12.22
CA GLU A 44 -18.65 20.39 -10.79
C GLU A 44 -19.50 19.34 -10.05
N ALA A 45 -20.82 19.31 -10.32
CA ALA A 45 -21.72 18.34 -9.70
C ALA A 45 -21.43 16.89 -10.17
N ILE A 46 -21.02 16.74 -11.43
CA ILE A 46 -20.64 15.45 -12.03
C ILE A 46 -19.37 14.92 -11.36
N TYR A 47 -18.32 15.75 -11.25
CA TYR A 47 -17.09 15.35 -10.55
C TYR A 47 -17.31 15.08 -9.07
N ALA A 48 -18.09 15.91 -8.37
CA ALA A 48 -18.40 15.69 -6.96
C ALA A 48 -19.15 14.37 -6.74
N ARG A 49 -19.99 13.96 -7.70
CA ARG A 49 -20.65 12.65 -7.67
C ARG A 49 -19.65 11.53 -7.90
N ALA A 50 -18.82 11.64 -8.94
CA ALA A 50 -17.79 10.65 -9.26
C ALA A 50 -16.82 10.43 -8.09
N GLU A 51 -16.43 11.49 -7.39
CA GLU A 51 -15.58 11.43 -6.20
C GLU A 51 -16.26 10.64 -5.07
N ARG A 52 -17.52 10.95 -4.74
CA ARG A 52 -18.27 10.20 -3.71
C ARG A 52 -18.41 8.72 -4.05
N GLU A 53 -18.65 8.40 -5.32
CA GLU A 53 -18.81 7.01 -5.78
C GLU A 53 -17.49 6.24 -5.82
N THR A 54 -16.36 6.96 -5.98
CA THR A 54 -15.03 6.37 -6.14
C THR A 54 -14.23 6.32 -4.84
N ALA A 55 -14.52 7.21 -3.88
CA ALA A 55 -13.95 7.22 -2.53
C ALA A 55 -13.84 5.83 -1.88
N PRO A 56 -14.90 4.98 -1.83
CA PRO A 56 -14.79 3.65 -1.21
C PRO A 56 -13.84 2.71 -1.94
N LEU A 57 -13.65 2.86 -3.26
CA LEU A 57 -12.70 2.06 -4.04
C LEU A 57 -11.26 2.46 -3.70
N ILE A 58 -11.01 3.77 -3.58
CA ILE A 58 -9.71 4.33 -3.21
C ILE A 58 -9.35 3.93 -1.79
N ASP A 59 -10.27 4.05 -0.84
CA ASP A 59 -10.06 3.64 0.56
C ASP A 59 -9.72 2.16 0.68
N ARG A 60 -10.41 1.33 -0.12
CA ARG A 60 -10.11 -0.10 -0.18
C ARG A 60 -8.72 -0.36 -0.74
N ALA A 61 -8.34 0.29 -1.84
CA ALA A 61 -7.02 0.16 -2.42
C ALA A 61 -5.92 0.60 -1.45
N ASN A 62 -6.14 1.70 -0.71
CA ASN A 62 -5.23 2.20 0.31
C ASN A 62 -5.06 1.21 1.47
N THR A 63 -6.15 0.59 1.92
CA THR A 63 -6.11 -0.45 2.96
C THR A 63 -5.26 -1.65 2.53
N LEU A 64 -5.44 -2.12 1.30
CA LEU A 64 -4.64 -3.22 0.75
C LEU A 64 -3.16 -2.84 0.59
N ASN A 65 -2.89 -1.61 0.17
CA ASN A 65 -1.52 -1.13 0.03
C ASN A 65 -0.83 -0.95 1.40
N ALA A 66 -1.55 -0.49 2.42
CA ALA A 66 -1.04 -0.38 3.78
C ALA A 66 -0.58 -1.74 4.32
N GLU A 67 -1.32 -2.82 4.05
CA GLU A 67 -0.92 -4.18 4.42
C GLU A 67 0.38 -4.61 3.72
N ARG A 68 0.53 -4.31 2.42
CA ARG A 68 1.79 -4.57 1.70
C ARG A 68 2.96 -3.83 2.35
N VAL A 69 2.80 -2.53 2.62
CA VAL A 69 3.83 -1.71 3.28
C VAL A 69 4.15 -2.26 4.67
N ALA A 70 3.15 -2.69 5.44
CA ALA A 70 3.36 -3.30 6.74
C ALA A 70 4.20 -4.59 6.64
N ARG A 71 3.94 -5.45 5.66
CA ARG A 71 4.74 -6.66 5.40
C ARG A 71 6.19 -6.32 5.07
N TYR A 72 6.43 -5.33 4.22
CA TYR A 72 7.79 -4.87 3.91
C TYR A 72 8.50 -4.29 5.13
N ARG A 73 7.82 -3.46 5.92
CA ARG A 73 8.36 -2.91 7.18
C ARG A 73 8.74 -4.02 8.17
N ARG A 74 7.91 -5.06 8.32
CA ARG A 74 8.22 -6.23 9.17
C ARG A 74 9.46 -6.98 8.68
N ARG A 75 9.66 -7.09 7.36
CA ARG A 75 10.86 -7.72 6.79
C ARG A 75 12.10 -6.84 7.02
N ALA A 76 11.99 -5.54 6.79
CA ALA A 76 13.07 -4.58 7.06
C ALA A 76 13.48 -4.57 8.54
N ALA A 77 12.51 -4.62 9.46
CA ALA A 77 12.78 -4.71 10.89
C ALA A 77 13.55 -5.98 11.27
N ARG A 78 13.24 -7.13 10.64
CA ARG A 78 13.98 -8.39 10.83
C ARG A 78 15.43 -8.26 10.38
N TRP A 79 15.66 -7.70 9.19
CA TRP A 79 17.02 -7.45 8.69
C TRP A 79 17.81 -6.49 9.58
N ARG A 80 17.16 -5.43 10.07
CA ARG A 80 17.79 -4.51 11.02
C ARG A 80 18.22 -5.22 12.31
N ARG A 81 17.37 -6.09 12.87
CA ARG A 81 17.73 -6.88 14.06
C ARG A 81 18.90 -7.82 13.78
N ALA A 82 18.92 -8.48 12.63
CA ALA A 82 20.02 -9.36 12.23
C ALA A 82 21.35 -8.58 12.11
N ALA A 83 21.32 -7.41 11.47
CA ALA A 83 22.50 -6.55 11.36
C ALA A 83 23.03 -6.10 12.73
N ILE A 84 22.13 -5.70 13.64
CA ILE A 84 22.51 -5.36 15.01
C ILE A 84 23.12 -6.56 15.73
N ALA A 85 22.53 -7.75 15.63
CA ALA A 85 23.07 -8.96 16.25
C ALA A 85 24.47 -9.29 15.75
N VAL A 86 24.71 -9.21 14.43
CA VAL A 86 26.05 -9.42 13.85
C VAL A 86 27.05 -8.40 14.36
N ALA A 87 26.65 -7.11 14.43
CA ALA A 87 27.51 -6.06 14.97
C ALA A 87 27.88 -6.33 16.44
N VAL A 88 26.90 -6.66 17.28
CA VAL A 88 27.12 -6.97 18.71
C VAL A 88 28.05 -8.16 18.87
N THR A 89 27.81 -9.26 18.16
CA THR A 89 28.66 -10.46 18.22
C THR A 89 30.08 -10.16 17.75
N GLY A 90 30.24 -9.39 16.67
CA GLY A 90 31.55 -8.97 16.17
C GLY A 90 32.31 -8.11 17.18
N THR A 91 31.64 -7.11 17.78
CA THR A 91 32.24 -6.28 18.83
C THR A 91 32.63 -7.10 20.06
N ALA A 92 31.76 -8.01 20.51
CA ALA A 92 32.04 -8.89 21.65
C ALA A 92 33.27 -9.79 21.41
N ALA A 93 33.41 -10.34 20.19
CA ALA A 93 34.57 -11.16 19.83
C ALA A 93 35.88 -10.35 19.83
N ILE A 94 35.85 -9.11 19.34
CA ILE A 94 37.02 -8.22 19.35
C ILE A 94 37.42 -7.88 20.79
N VAL A 95 36.45 -7.53 21.64
CA VAL A 95 36.70 -7.23 23.07
C VAL A 95 37.26 -8.46 23.78
N TRP A 96 36.70 -9.64 23.54
CA TRP A 96 37.21 -10.89 24.11
C TRP A 96 38.68 -11.11 23.74
N LEU A 97 39.02 -11.01 22.45
CA LEU A 97 40.39 -11.15 21.97
C LEU A 97 41.34 -10.12 22.56
N ALA A 98 40.88 -8.89 22.81
CA ALA A 98 41.68 -7.83 23.41
C ALA A 98 41.93 -8.05 24.92
N VAL A 99 40.98 -8.67 25.62
CA VAL A 99 41.07 -8.95 27.08
C VAL A 99 41.86 -10.22 27.37
N THR A 100 41.78 -11.23 26.49
CA THR A 100 42.52 -12.49 26.65
C THR A 100 43.95 -12.44 26.12
N ARG A 101 44.41 -11.27 25.65
CA ARG A 101 45.78 -11.02 25.18
C ARG A 101 46.62 -10.40 26.28
#